data_AF-A0A1G4JT27-F1
#
_entry.id   AF-A0A1G4JT27-F1
#
_cell.length_a   1.000
_cell.length_b   1.000
_cell.length_c   1.000
_cell.angle_alpha   90.00
_cell.angle_beta   90.00
_cell.angle_gamma   90.00
#
_symmetry.space_group_name_H-M   'P 1'
#
loop_
_entity.id
_entity.type
_entity.pdbx_description
1 polymer ?
#
loop_
_entity_poly.entity_id
_entity_poly.type
_entity_poly.pdbx_seq_one_letter_code
_entity_poly.pdbx_strand_id
1 'polypeptide(L)' 'MRSRRPPHNTLDRPVVLHAGSRQYVSDDQVMQFLGRFIQEREAEGDADASGAQAQLRRVERNFKGLPPAVLDAQQ' A
#
# COMPACT_ATOMS: atom_id res chain seq x y z
N MET A 1 9.17 31.46 18.94
CA MET A 1 9.09 30.06 18.47
C MET A 1 8.64 30.08 17.01
N ARG A 2 9.52 29.75 16.06
CA ARG A 2 9.20 29.80 14.62
C ARG A 2 8.36 28.60 14.23
N SER A 3 7.20 28.86 13.63
CA SER A 3 6.28 27.86 13.07
C SER A 3 7.01 27.00 12.02
N ARG A 4 7.11 25.68 12.27
CA ARG A 4 7.76 24.70 11.37
C ARG A 4 6.75 24.15 10.36
N ARG A 5 5.98 25.01 9.69
CA ARG A 5 5.11 24.55 8.59
C ARG A 5 5.99 24.35 7.34
N PRO A 6 5.97 23.15 6.72
CA PRO A 6 6.66 22.93 5.46
C PRO A 6 6.18 23.93 4.39
N PRO A 7 7.06 24.43 3.52
CA PRO A 7 6.67 25.33 2.45
C PRO A 7 5.68 24.64 1.51
N HIS A 8 4.61 25.33 1.15
CA HIS A 8 3.64 24.83 0.20
C HIS A 8 4.23 24.87 -1.21
N ASN A 9 4.62 23.73 -1.79
CA ASN A 9 5.15 23.65 -3.15
C ASN A 9 4.26 22.73 -4.03
N THR A 10 4.38 22.89 -5.35
CA THR A 10 3.64 22.12 -6.36
C THR A 10 4.51 21.05 -7.02
N LEU A 11 5.72 20.83 -6.52
CA LEU A 11 6.66 19.83 -7.05
C LEU A 11 6.41 18.45 -6.43
N ASP A 12 5.96 18.40 -5.18
CA ASP A 12 5.76 17.16 -4.42
C ASP A 12 4.31 16.64 -4.43
N ARG A 13 3.37 17.39 -5.00
CA ARG A 13 1.96 17.03 -5.02
C ARG A 13 1.19 17.68 -6.17
N PRO A 14 0.12 17.03 -6.66
CA PRO A 14 -0.74 17.62 -7.68
C PRO A 14 -1.44 18.88 -7.15
N VAL A 15 -1.62 19.87 -8.03
CA VAL A 15 -2.34 21.13 -7.73
C VAL A 15 -3.83 20.86 -7.56
N VAL A 16 -4.41 19.98 -8.38
CA VAL A 16 -5.81 19.56 -8.33
C VAL A 16 -5.92 18.07 -8.63
N LEU A 17 -6.80 17.36 -7.91
CA LEU A 17 -7.21 15.98 -8.16
C LEU A 17 -8.73 15.93 -8.31
N HIS A 18 -9.23 15.51 -9.48
CA HIS A 18 -10.66 15.30 -9.71
C HIS A 18 -10.99 13.82 -9.56
N ALA A 19 -11.81 13.48 -8.56
CA ALA A 19 -12.25 12.10 -8.37
C ALA A 19 -13.30 11.72 -9.44
N GLY A 20 -13.10 10.58 -10.10
CA GLY A 20 -14.12 9.95 -10.96
C GLY A 20 -15.08 9.06 -10.18
N SER A 21 -15.89 8.28 -10.91
CA SER A 21 -16.77 7.26 -10.32
C SER A 21 -15.96 6.12 -9.69
N ARG A 22 -16.38 5.67 -8.50
CA ARG A 22 -15.73 4.58 -7.76
C ARG A 22 -16.42 3.25 -8.07
N GLN A 23 -15.64 2.17 -8.07
CA GLN A 23 -16.13 0.82 -8.28
C GLN A 23 -15.46 -0.14 -7.29
N TYR A 24 -16.25 -1.06 -6.73
CA TYR A 24 -15.73 -2.15 -5.90
C TYR A 24 -15.04 -3.21 -6.77
N VAL A 25 -13.99 -3.81 -6.23
CA VAL A 25 -13.20 -4.88 -6.87
C VAL A 25 -13.28 -6.14 -6.03
N SER A 26 -13.13 -7.31 -6.67
CA SER A 26 -13.08 -8.58 -5.96
C SER A 26 -11.73 -8.79 -5.25
N ASP A 27 -11.71 -9.70 -4.28
CA ASP A 27 -10.49 -10.07 -3.56
C ASP A 27 -9.37 -10.54 -4.50
N ASP A 28 -9.71 -11.32 -5.54
CA ASP A 28 -8.76 -11.78 -6.56
C ASP A 28 -8.11 -10.61 -7.31
N GLN A 29 -8.90 -9.58 -7.64
CA GLN A 29 -8.39 -8.38 -8.33
C GLN A 29 -7.47 -7.58 -7.41
N VAL A 30 -7.80 -7.47 -6.12
CA VAL A 30 -6.93 -6.82 -5.13
C VAL A 30 -5.63 -7.59 -4.99
N MET A 31 -5.69 -8.92 -4.92
CA MET A 31 -4.53 -9.80 -4.82
C MET A 31 -3.60 -9.68 -6.03
N GLN A 32 -4.15 -9.68 -7.24
CA GLN A 32 -3.39 -9.49 -8.46
C GLN A 32 -2.73 -8.10 -8.51
N PHE A 33 -3.46 -7.06 -8.13
CA PHE A 33 -2.95 -5.69 -8.07
C PHE A 33 -1.80 -5.56 -7.07
N LEU A 34 -2.00 -6.00 -5.81
CA LEU A 34 -1.00 -5.88 -4.75
C LEU A 34 0.29 -6.62 -5.12
N GLY A 35 0.20 -7.86 -5.63
CA GLY A 35 1.38 -8.63 -6.01
C GLY A 35 2.20 -7.92 -7.09
N ARG A 36 1.53 -7.42 -8.14
CA ARG A 36 2.18 -6.69 -9.23
C ARG A 36 2.76 -5.36 -8.76
N PHE A 37 1.97 -4.54 -8.07
CA PHE A 37 2.37 -3.21 -7.66
C PHE A 37 3.58 -3.23 -6.71
N ILE A 38 3.57 -4.13 -5.73
CA ILE A 38 4.69 -4.23 -4.79
C ILE A 38 5.96 -4.67 -5.52
N GLN A 39 5.87 -5.66 -6.43
CA GLN A 39 7.00 -6.12 -7.22
C GLN A 39 7.60 -4.98 -8.08
N GLU A 40 6.75 -4.21 -8.77
CA GLU A 40 7.20 -3.07 -9.60
C GLU A 40 7.93 -2.01 -8.76
N ARG A 41 7.41 -1.69 -7.57
CA ARG A 41 8.00 -0.66 -6.70
C ARG A 41 9.25 -1.12 -5.97
N GLU A 42 9.33 -2.39 -5.58
CA GLU A 42 10.55 -2.98 -5.02
C GLU A 42 11.68 -2.99 -6.07
N ALA A 43 11.36 -3.24 -7.34
CA ALA A 43 12.33 -3.20 -8.44
C ALA A 43 12.83 -1.78 -8.77
N GLU A 44 11.98 -0.76 -8.62
CA GLU A 44 12.35 0.65 -8.81
C GLU A 44 13.32 1.17 -7.73
N GLY A 45 13.35 0.51 -6.56
CA GLY A 45 14.31 0.82 -5.49
C GLY A 45 14.03 2.14 -4.75
N ASP A 46 12.78 2.59 -4.74
CA ASP A 46 12.37 3.81 -4.02
C ASP A 46 12.45 3.61 -2.49
N ALA A 47 13.51 4.16 -1.90
CA ALA A 47 13.78 4.05 -0.47
C ALA A 47 12.71 4.75 0.40
N ASP A 48 12.09 5.82 -0.09
CA ASP A 48 11.07 6.57 0.64
C ASP A 48 9.77 5.76 0.74
N ALA A 49 9.51 4.89 -0.25
CA ALA A 49 8.35 4.00 -0.28
C ALA A 49 8.52 2.71 0.53
N SER A 50 9.72 2.38 0.99
CA SER A 50 10.04 1.09 1.66
C SER A 50 9.13 0.78 2.85
N GLY A 51 8.83 1.78 3.68
CA GLY A 51 7.91 1.64 4.82
C GLY A 51 6.47 1.34 4.39
N ALA A 52 6.00 1.97 3.31
CA ALA A 52 4.68 1.72 2.74
C ALA A 52 4.58 0.35 2.06
N GLN A 53 5.63 -0.08 1.36
CA GLN A 53 5.72 -1.42 0.75
C GLN A 53 5.58 -2.52 1.81
N ALA A 54 6.26 -2.39 2.95
CA ALA A 54 6.14 -3.34 4.06
C ALA A 54 4.71 -3.41 4.63
N GLN A 55 3.97 -2.29 4.65
CA GLN A 55 2.56 -2.28 5.03
C GLN A 55 1.69 -2.99 4.00
N LEU A 56 1.92 -2.75 2.70
CA LEU A 56 1.19 -3.41 1.61
C LEU A 56 1.41 -4.94 1.62
N ARG A 57 2.62 -5.42 1.93
CA ARG A 57 2.89 -6.86 2.11
C ARG A 57 2.05 -7.50 3.23
N ARG A 58 1.76 -6.76 4.31
CA ARG A 58 0.88 -7.23 5.38
C ARG A 58 -0.57 -7.30 4.91
N VAL A 59 -1.02 -6.30 4.16
CA VAL A 59 -2.36 -6.28 3.56
C VAL A 59 -2.51 -7.45 2.60
N GLU A 60 -1.55 -7.65 1.68
CA GLU A 60 -1.52 -8.79 0.75
C GLU A 60 -1.62 -10.13 1.49
N ARG A 61 -0.86 -10.31 2.58
CA ARG A 61 -0.94 -11.52 3.42
C ARG A 61 -2.33 -11.72 4.04
N ASN A 62 -2.98 -10.65 4.50
CA ASN A 62 -4.31 -10.75 5.10
C ASN A 62 -5.35 -11.22 4.07
N PHE A 63 -5.26 -10.78 2.82
CA PHE A 63 -6.13 -11.27 1.74
C PHE A 63 -5.84 -12.73 1.35
N LYS A 64 -4.59 -13.21 1.49
CA LYS A 64 -4.25 -14.64 1.32
C LYS A 64 -4.78 -15.54 2.44
N GLY A 65 -5.25 -14.95 3.55
CA GLY A 65 -5.62 -15.69 4.75
C GLY A 65 -4.42 -16.06 5.63
N LEU A 66 -4.70 -16.48 6.86
CA LEU A 66 -3.69 -17.05 7.75
C LEU A 66 -3.32 -18.46 7.28
N PRO A 67 -2.04 -18.86 7.31
CA PRO A 67 -1.68 -20.25 7.09
C PRO A 67 -2.38 -21.15 8.12
N PRO A 68 -2.85 -22.35 7.73
CA PRO A 68 -3.65 -23.24 8.59
C PRO A 68 -2.98 -23.63 9.92
N ALA A 69 -1.68 -23.41 10.09
CA ALA A 69 -0.89 -23.85 11.25
C ALA A 69 -1.08 -23.05 12.55
N VAL A 70 -1.87 -21.96 12.57
CA VAL A 70 -2.10 -21.19 13.81
C VAL A 70 -3.31 -21.71 14.61
N LEU A 71 -4.12 -22.60 14.03
CA LEU A 71 -5.30 -23.16 14.71
C LEU A 71 -4.98 -24.40 15.57
N ASP A 72 -3.81 -25.02 15.41
CA ASP A 72 -3.45 -26.28 16.11
C ASP A 72 -2.62 -26.07 17.40
N ALA A 73 -2.29 -24.83 17.79
CA ALA A 73 -1.49 -24.56 18.98
C ALA A 73 -2.30 -24.45 20.30
N GLN A 74 -3.59 -24.83 20.29
CA GLN A 74 -4.50 -24.73 21.45
C GLN A 74 -5.35 -25.99 21.72
N GLN A 75 -4.81 -27.19 21.47
CA GLN A 75 -5.39 -28.43 22.04
C GLN A 75 -4.36 -29.19 22.87
#